data_AF-A0A518BK29-F1
#
_entry.id   AF-A0A518BK29-F1
#
_cell.length_a   1.000
_cell.length_b   1.000
_cell.length_c   1.000
_cell.angle_alpha   90.00
_cell.angle_beta   90.00
_cell.angle_gamma   90.00
#
_symmetry.space_group_name_H-M   'P 1'
#
loop_
_entity.id
_entity.type
_entity.pdbx_description
1 polymer ?
#
loop_
_entity_poly.entity_id
_entity_poly.type
_entity_poly.pdbx_seq_one_letter_code
_entity_poly.pdbx_strand_id
1 'polypeptide(L)'
;MQTKTKTRSQELTAALATATAELEESQSRLGEAITDGDEAGAEGARADVARLRSLIEELEAARPIALRREREAAQAEAEKARRERERAQNRNRKARLAQAKRVDDAMRKLGAEYEKLLALDTGGTGSDAGRVIRRARYSARGAFAHFAPALSRVLEVPVIPAMHRRPLVESERGLITEFAEVEGE
;
A
#
# COMPACT_ATOMS: atom_id res chain seq x y z
N MET A 1 21.19 25.32 -2.44
CA MET A 1 20.27 25.96 -1.48
C MET A 1 18.84 25.75 -1.98
N GLN A 2 18.04 24.90 -1.33
CA GLN A 2 16.61 24.83 -1.63
C GLN A 2 15.94 26.00 -0.91
N THR A 3 15.39 26.96 -1.65
CA THR A 3 14.49 27.97 -1.09
C THR A 3 13.30 27.22 -0.49
N LYS A 4 13.14 27.26 0.83
CA LYS A 4 11.93 26.76 1.49
C LYS A 4 10.74 27.54 0.93
N THR A 5 10.01 26.93 0.00
CA THR A 5 8.78 27.49 -0.55
C THR A 5 7.80 27.66 0.60
N LYS A 6 7.47 28.92 0.95
CA LYS A 6 6.47 29.20 1.98
C LYS A 6 5.12 28.68 1.49
N THR A 7 4.33 28.09 2.38
CA THR A 7 2.96 27.68 2.04
C THR A 7 2.06 28.92 1.94
N ARG A 8 0.97 28.83 1.18
CA ARG A 8 0.03 29.95 1.02
C ARG A 8 -0.57 30.35 2.36
N SER A 9 -0.81 29.39 3.26
CA SER A 9 -1.23 29.63 4.65
C SER A 9 -0.20 30.42 5.48
N GLN A 10 1.10 30.19 5.25
CA GLN A 10 2.17 30.95 5.89
C GLN A 10 2.27 32.37 5.35
N GLU A 11 2.08 32.55 4.04
CA GLU A 11 2.01 33.88 3.41
C GLU A 11 0.85 34.70 3.97
N LEU A 12 -0.34 34.09 4.08
CA LEU A 12 -1.53 34.75 4.64
C LEU A 12 -1.36 35.08 6.13
N THR A 13 -0.67 34.23 6.90
CA THR A 13 -0.37 34.51 8.31
C THR A 13 0.58 35.69 8.45
N ALA A 14 1.60 35.78 7.59
CA ALA A 14 2.52 36.92 7.59
C ALA A 14 1.80 38.22 7.16
N ALA A 15 0.97 38.15 6.11
CA ALA A 15 0.19 39.30 5.65
C ALA A 15 -0.79 39.81 6.73
N LEU A 16 -1.44 38.91 7.47
CA LEU A 16 -2.32 39.27 8.57
C LEU A 16 -1.54 39.97 9.70
N ALA A 17 -0.37 39.44 10.08
CA ALA A 17 0.47 40.08 11.10
C ALA A 17 0.92 41.49 10.68
N THR A 18 1.27 41.69 9.41
CA THR A 18 1.61 43.02 8.88
C THR A 18 0.40 43.95 8.89
N ALA A 19 -0.77 43.50 8.42
CA ALA A 19 -1.98 44.30 8.41
C ALA A 19 -2.46 44.71 9.82
N THR A 20 -2.32 43.82 10.81
CA THR A 20 -2.61 44.14 12.21
C THR A 20 -1.65 45.20 12.77
N ALA A 21 -0.35 45.09 12.49
CA ALA A 21 0.62 46.08 12.92
C ALA A 21 0.36 47.46 12.28
N GLU A 22 0.05 47.50 10.98
CA GLU A 22 -0.33 48.73 10.27
C GLU A 22 -1.63 49.34 10.81
N LEU A 23 -2.58 48.50 11.25
CA LEU A 23 -3.83 48.97 11.87
C LEU A 23 -3.56 49.65 13.22
N GLU A 24 -2.70 49.07 14.06
CA GLU A 24 -2.30 49.66 15.34
C GLU A 24 -1.59 51.00 15.14
N GLU A 25 -0.69 51.08 14.15
CA GLU A 25 -0.01 52.33 13.80
C GLU A 25 -0.99 53.39 13.30
N SER A 26 -1.93 53.02 12.43
CA SER A 26 -2.94 53.94 11.89
C SER A 26 -3.90 54.44 12.98
N GLN A 27 -4.23 53.59 13.97
CA GLN A 27 -5.02 54.00 15.13
C GLN A 27 -4.27 54.98 16.03
N SER A 28 -2.96 54.79 16.19
CA SER A 28 -2.10 55.71 16.94
C SER A 28 -2.05 57.08 16.28
N ARG A 29 -1.81 57.12 14.96
CA ARG A 29 -1.84 58.36 14.15
C ARG A 29 -3.19 59.08 14.21
N LEU A 30 -4.29 58.32 14.22
CA LEU A 30 -5.62 58.90 14.39
C LEU A 30 -5.78 59.59 15.76
N GLY A 31 -5.27 58.97 16.82
CA GLY A 31 -5.28 59.55 18.17
C GLY A 31 -4.47 60.85 18.25
N GLU A 32 -3.30 60.87 17.63
CA GLU A 32 -2.43 62.05 17.52
C GLU A 32 -3.12 63.18 16.75
N ALA A 33 -3.63 62.91 15.54
CA ALA A 33 -4.30 63.92 14.72
C ALA A 33 -5.54 64.52 15.40
N ILE A 34 -6.31 63.71 16.13
CA ILE A 34 -7.45 64.21 16.93
C ILE A 34 -6.97 65.12 18.07
N THR A 35 -5.86 64.77 18.73
CA THR A 35 -5.30 65.55 19.84
C THR A 35 -4.75 66.89 19.34
N ASP A 36 -4.12 66.89 18.17
CA ASP A 36 -3.52 68.08 17.54
C ASP A 36 -4.54 68.97 16.81
N GLY A 37 -5.80 68.52 16.67
CA GLY A 37 -6.85 69.23 15.95
C GLY A 37 -6.67 69.23 14.43
N ASP A 38 -5.85 68.33 13.89
CA ASP A 38 -5.66 68.13 12.44
C ASP A 38 -6.78 67.26 11.87
N GLU A 39 -7.87 67.92 11.43
CA GLU A 39 -9.03 67.25 10.86
C GLU A 39 -8.71 66.46 9.58
N ALA A 40 -7.79 66.97 8.74
CA ALA A 40 -7.41 66.31 7.50
C ALA A 40 -6.57 65.05 7.77
N GLY A 41 -5.63 65.14 8.72
CA GLY A 41 -4.87 63.99 9.22
C GLY A 41 -5.78 62.92 9.85
N ALA A 42 -6.78 63.33 10.63
CA ALA A 42 -7.74 62.43 11.25
C ALA A 42 -8.66 61.74 10.23
N GLU A 43 -9.08 62.43 9.17
CA GLU A 43 -9.88 61.83 8.10
C GLU A 43 -9.09 60.77 7.33
N GLY A 44 -7.83 61.05 6.97
CA GLY A 44 -6.93 60.09 6.33
C GLY A 44 -6.72 58.84 7.18
N ALA A 45 -6.41 59.01 8.47
CA ALA A 45 -6.20 57.89 9.38
C ALA A 45 -7.49 57.06 9.61
N ARG A 46 -8.69 57.67 9.61
CA ARG A 46 -9.97 56.93 9.66
C ARG A 46 -10.19 56.06 8.43
N ALA A 47 -9.89 56.59 7.24
CA ALA A 47 -9.99 55.85 5.99
C ALA A 47 -9.02 54.65 5.97
N ASP A 48 -7.80 54.86 6.47
CA ASP A 48 -6.79 53.80 6.59
C ASP A 48 -7.22 52.70 7.56
N VAL A 49 -7.73 53.08 8.73
CA VAL A 49 -8.29 52.13 9.72
C VAL A 49 -9.43 51.31 9.13
N ALA A 50 -10.36 51.93 8.39
CA ALA A 50 -11.49 51.22 7.78
C ALA A 50 -11.01 50.21 6.72
N ARG A 51 -10.07 50.62 5.85
CA ARG A 51 -9.47 49.77 4.82
C ARG A 51 -8.71 48.59 5.42
N LEU A 52 -7.90 48.82 6.46
CA LEU A 52 -7.11 47.78 7.11
C LEU A 52 -7.99 46.77 7.86
N ARG A 53 -9.09 47.23 8.48
CA ARG A 53 -10.09 46.32 9.08
C ARG A 53 -10.73 45.39 8.04
N SER A 54 -11.16 45.94 6.91
CA SER A 54 -11.71 45.14 5.80
C SER A 54 -10.69 44.11 5.29
N LEU A 55 -9.44 44.52 5.12
CA LEU A 55 -8.37 43.62 4.68
C LEU A 55 -8.10 42.49 5.68
N ILE A 56 -8.10 42.79 6.99
CA ILE A 56 -7.92 41.79 8.04
C ILE A 56 -9.05 40.75 8.00
N GLU A 57 -10.32 41.19 7.88
CA GLU A 57 -11.46 40.29 7.77
C GLU A 57 -11.34 39.36 6.55
N GLU A 58 -10.95 39.89 5.39
CA GLU A 58 -10.71 39.10 4.17
C GLU A 58 -9.58 38.08 4.35
N LEU A 59 -8.47 38.47 4.98
CA LEU A 59 -7.33 37.60 5.25
C LEU A 59 -7.67 36.49 6.26
N GLU A 60 -8.43 36.84 7.31
CA GLU A 60 -8.94 35.89 8.31
C GLU A 60 -9.88 34.86 7.69
N ALA A 61 -10.72 35.26 6.74
CA ALA A 61 -11.59 34.36 5.99
C ALA A 61 -10.80 33.46 5.01
N ALA A 62 -9.77 34.02 4.34
CA ALA A 62 -8.99 33.29 3.35
C ALA A 62 -8.05 32.24 3.97
N ARG A 63 -7.50 32.50 5.15
CA ARG A 63 -6.53 31.63 5.84
C ARG A 63 -7.02 30.19 6.10
N PRO A 64 -8.20 29.95 6.70
CA PRO A 64 -8.68 28.58 6.93
C PRO A 64 -8.95 27.84 5.63
N ILE A 65 -9.38 28.54 4.57
CA ILE A 65 -9.60 27.95 3.25
C ILE A 65 -8.27 27.48 2.64
N ALA A 66 -7.24 28.31 2.70
CA ALA A 66 -5.90 27.96 2.23
C ALA A 66 -5.33 26.76 3.01
N LEU A 67 -5.43 26.77 4.34
CA LEU A 67 -4.98 25.68 5.19
C LEU A 67 -5.69 24.37 4.89
N ARG A 68 -7.01 24.41 4.66
CA ARG A 68 -7.79 23.23 4.29
C ARG A 68 -7.34 22.65 2.96
N ARG A 69 -7.16 23.48 1.93
CA ARG A 69 -6.68 23.05 0.61
C ARG A 69 -5.28 22.44 0.66
N GLU A 70 -4.39 23.01 1.47
CA GLU A 70 -3.04 22.45 1.67
C GLU A 70 -3.09 21.08 2.34
N ARG A 71 -3.96 20.90 3.35
CA ARG A 71 -4.17 19.59 3.98
C ARG A 71 -4.76 18.58 3.02
N GLU A 72 -5.76 18.97 2.23
CA GLU A 72 -6.37 18.11 1.22
C GLU A 72 -5.36 17.70 0.14
N ALA A 73 -4.51 18.62 -0.32
CA ALA A 73 -3.44 18.34 -1.27
C ALA A 73 -2.40 17.36 -0.68
N ALA A 74 -1.95 17.59 0.55
CA ALA A 74 -1.02 16.70 1.23
C ALA A 74 -1.60 15.29 1.46
N GLN A 75 -2.89 15.19 1.78
CA GLN A 75 -3.59 13.91 1.91
C GLN A 75 -3.71 13.20 0.55
N ALA A 76 -4.04 13.92 -0.52
CA ALA A 76 -4.13 13.35 -1.86
C ALA A 76 -2.78 12.82 -2.36
N GLU A 77 -1.67 13.50 -2.06
CA GLU A 77 -0.32 13.02 -2.38
C GLU A 77 0.04 11.75 -1.61
N ALA A 78 -0.25 11.73 -0.30
CA ALA A 78 -0.04 10.54 0.53
C ALA A 78 -0.89 9.35 0.04
N GLU A 79 -2.15 9.60 -0.33
CA GLU A 79 -3.04 8.57 -0.85
C GLU A 79 -2.61 8.08 -2.24
N LYS A 80 -2.12 8.97 -3.11
CA LYS A 80 -1.56 8.60 -4.42
C LYS A 80 -0.38 7.63 -4.26
N ALA A 81 0.55 7.93 -3.37
CA ALA A 81 1.68 7.04 -3.08
C ALA A 81 1.21 5.67 -2.55
N ARG A 82 0.18 5.64 -1.70
CA ARG A 82 -0.44 4.39 -1.22
C ARG A 82 -1.10 3.61 -2.37
N ARG A 83 -1.91 4.26 -3.19
CA ARG A 83 -2.61 3.65 -4.33
C ARG A 83 -1.62 3.09 -5.37
N GLU A 84 -0.48 3.76 -5.60
CA GLU A 84 0.57 3.25 -6.49
C GLU A 84 1.22 1.98 -5.93
N ARG A 85 1.51 1.93 -4.62
CA ARG A 85 2.02 0.70 -3.96
C ARG A 85 1.01 -0.45 -4.04
N GLU A 86 -0.26 -0.19 -3.79
CA GLU A 86 -1.33 -1.20 -3.90
C GLU A 86 -1.48 -1.71 -5.35
N ARG A 87 -1.42 -0.83 -6.35
CA ARG A 87 -1.42 -1.21 -7.77
C ARG A 87 -0.22 -2.08 -8.14
N ALA A 88 0.98 -1.74 -7.66
CA ALA A 88 2.18 -2.55 -7.89
C ALA A 88 2.08 -3.95 -7.26
N GLN A 89 1.58 -4.04 -6.03
CA GLN A 89 1.34 -5.33 -5.37
C GLN A 89 0.30 -6.19 -6.10
N ASN A 90 -0.77 -5.58 -6.59
CA ASN A 90 -1.84 -6.27 -7.32
C ASN A 90 -1.40 -6.75 -8.71
N ARG A 91 -0.58 -5.98 -9.44
CA ARG A 91 0.03 -6.45 -10.71
C ARG A 91 0.85 -7.72 -10.48
N ASN A 92 1.68 -7.72 -9.44
CA ASN A 92 2.48 -8.89 -9.07
C ASN A 92 1.60 -10.06 -8.60
N ARG A 93 0.43 -9.80 -8.00
CA ARG A 93 -0.52 -10.86 -7.61
C ARG A 93 -1.09 -11.58 -8.82
N LYS A 94 -1.53 -10.85 -9.87
CA LYS A 94 -2.08 -11.46 -11.09
C LYS A 94 -1.04 -12.32 -11.82
N ALA A 95 0.19 -11.82 -11.97
CA ALA A 95 1.29 -12.57 -12.58
C ALA A 95 1.61 -13.86 -11.79
N ARG A 96 1.64 -13.76 -10.46
CA ARG A 96 1.82 -14.91 -9.56
C ARG A 96 0.72 -15.96 -9.73
N LEU A 97 -0.55 -15.56 -9.73
CA LEU A 97 -1.68 -16.48 -9.95
C LEU A 97 -1.60 -17.20 -11.31
N ALA A 98 -1.25 -16.47 -12.38
CA ALA A 98 -1.10 -17.05 -13.70
C ALA A 98 0.04 -18.08 -13.75
N GLN A 99 1.16 -17.81 -13.08
CA GLN A 99 2.28 -18.74 -12.99
C GLN A 99 1.93 -20.00 -12.18
N ALA A 100 1.25 -19.86 -11.03
CA ALA A 100 0.79 -21.00 -10.25
C ALA A 100 -0.10 -21.94 -11.07
N LYS A 101 -1.06 -21.38 -11.83
CA LYS A 101 -1.94 -22.18 -12.70
C LYS A 101 -1.15 -22.98 -13.75
N ARG A 102 -0.13 -22.38 -14.37
CA ARG A 102 0.74 -23.09 -15.32
C ARG A 102 1.49 -24.26 -14.67
N VAL A 103 1.96 -24.08 -13.43
CA VAL A 103 2.61 -25.15 -12.67
C VAL A 103 1.62 -26.28 -12.37
N ASP A 104 0.41 -25.96 -11.92
CA ASP A 104 -0.64 -26.96 -11.67
C ASP A 104 -1.02 -27.74 -12.94
N ASP A 105 -1.17 -27.04 -14.08
CA ASP A 105 -1.48 -27.68 -15.37
C ASP A 105 -0.33 -28.59 -15.83
N ALA A 106 0.93 -28.17 -15.64
CA ALA A 106 2.09 -29.00 -15.94
C ALA A 106 2.14 -30.26 -15.07
N MET A 107 1.86 -30.13 -13.77
CA MET A 107 1.82 -31.25 -12.82
C MET A 107 0.70 -32.25 -13.15
N ARG A 108 -0.47 -31.76 -13.61
CA ARG A 108 -1.55 -32.64 -14.10
C ARG A 108 -1.13 -33.41 -15.36
N LYS A 109 -0.50 -32.74 -16.33
CA LYS A 109 0.00 -33.41 -17.55
C LYS A 109 1.06 -34.46 -17.24
N LEU A 110 2.03 -34.12 -16.39
CA LEU A 110 3.06 -35.06 -15.95
C LEU A 110 2.44 -36.29 -15.27
N GLY A 111 1.42 -36.05 -14.45
CA GLY A 111 0.65 -37.11 -13.82
C GLY A 111 -0.02 -38.07 -14.80
N ALA A 112 -0.71 -37.53 -15.80
CA ALA A 112 -1.35 -38.34 -16.84
C ALA A 112 -0.35 -39.13 -17.69
N GLU A 113 0.80 -38.54 -18.04
CA GLU A 113 1.87 -39.26 -18.75
C GLU A 113 2.48 -40.38 -17.89
N TYR A 114 2.63 -40.15 -16.58
CA TYR A 114 3.11 -41.16 -15.65
C TYR A 114 2.08 -42.30 -15.44
N GLU A 115 0.78 -41.99 -15.41
CA GLU A 115 -0.28 -43.01 -15.44
C GLU A 115 -0.19 -43.91 -16.68
N LYS A 116 0.04 -43.32 -17.87
CA LYS A 116 0.23 -44.08 -19.10
C LYS A 116 1.46 -44.97 -19.06
N LEU A 117 2.56 -44.49 -18.49
CA LEU A 117 3.79 -45.27 -18.33
C LEU A 117 3.59 -46.44 -17.35
N LEU A 118 2.94 -46.22 -16.21
CA LEU A 118 2.64 -47.28 -15.26
C LEU A 118 1.67 -48.32 -15.84
N ALA A 119 0.73 -47.92 -16.71
CA ALA A 119 -0.14 -48.86 -17.41
C ALA A 119 0.60 -49.77 -18.42
N LEU A 120 1.80 -49.38 -18.86
CA LEU A 120 2.66 -50.17 -19.75
C LEU A 120 3.63 -51.08 -18.97
N ASP A 121 3.85 -50.81 -17.68
CA ASP A 121 4.78 -51.54 -16.82
C ASP A 121 4.00 -52.51 -15.92
N THR A 122 4.30 -53.81 -15.97
CA THR A 122 3.43 -54.87 -15.42
C THR A 122 3.28 -54.87 -13.89
N GLY A 123 4.00 -54.02 -13.17
CA GLY A 123 3.91 -53.85 -11.72
C GLY A 123 3.30 -52.53 -11.24
N GLY A 124 3.01 -51.59 -12.13
CA GLY A 124 2.58 -50.23 -11.78
C GLY A 124 1.07 -50.06 -11.73
N THR A 125 0.50 -49.63 -10.59
CA THR A 125 -0.94 -49.33 -10.52
C THR A 125 -1.22 -47.85 -10.74
N GLY A 126 -2.37 -47.49 -11.34
CA GLY A 126 -2.79 -46.08 -11.48
C GLY A 126 -2.92 -45.33 -10.13
N SER A 127 -3.07 -46.07 -9.03
CA SER A 127 -3.03 -45.52 -7.66
C SER A 127 -1.68 -44.86 -7.33
N ASP A 128 -0.58 -45.38 -7.88
CA ASP A 128 0.77 -44.90 -7.60
C ASP A 128 1.07 -43.58 -8.32
N ALA A 129 0.54 -43.38 -9.53
CA ALA A 129 0.61 -42.09 -10.20
C ALA A 129 -0.11 -40.99 -9.42
N GLY A 130 -1.32 -41.26 -8.95
CA GLY A 130 -2.06 -40.34 -8.09
C GLY A 130 -1.29 -39.98 -6.81
N ARG A 131 -0.56 -40.95 -6.23
CA ARG A 131 0.30 -40.76 -5.06
C ARG A 131 1.50 -39.85 -5.36
N VAL A 132 2.20 -40.09 -6.48
CA VAL A 132 3.35 -39.29 -6.93
C VAL A 132 2.93 -37.84 -7.24
N ILE A 133 1.81 -37.64 -7.94
CA ILE A 133 1.28 -36.29 -8.24
C ILE A 133 0.94 -35.54 -6.95
N ARG A 134 0.27 -36.21 -6.00
CA ARG A 134 -0.06 -35.60 -4.69
C ARG A 134 1.21 -35.20 -3.96
N ARG A 135 2.20 -36.10 -3.88
CA ARG A 135 3.48 -35.83 -3.20
C ARG A 135 4.22 -34.66 -3.85
N ALA A 136 4.32 -34.66 -5.17
CA ALA A 136 4.98 -33.59 -5.91
C ALA A 136 4.25 -32.24 -5.75
N ARG A 137 2.90 -32.22 -5.67
CA ARG A 137 2.14 -31.00 -5.31
C ARG A 137 2.41 -30.54 -3.87
N TYR A 138 2.55 -31.46 -2.92
CA TYR A 138 2.91 -31.15 -1.53
C TYR A 138 4.30 -30.54 -1.43
N SER A 139 5.29 -31.16 -2.08
CA SER A 139 6.67 -30.66 -2.08
C SER A 139 6.77 -29.31 -2.81
N ALA A 140 6.05 -29.14 -3.93
CA ALA A 140 5.94 -27.84 -4.61
C ALA A 140 5.29 -26.78 -3.71
N ARG A 141 4.22 -27.12 -2.99
CA ARG A 141 3.58 -26.22 -2.02
C ARG A 141 4.52 -25.87 -0.86
N GLY A 142 5.31 -26.82 -0.36
CA GLY A 142 6.33 -26.59 0.65
C GLY A 142 7.42 -25.64 0.17
N ALA A 143 7.99 -25.89 -1.01
CA ALA A 143 8.95 -25.01 -1.65
C ALA A 143 8.38 -23.60 -1.87
N PHE A 144 7.15 -23.50 -2.38
CA PHE A 144 6.50 -22.20 -2.53
C PHE A 144 6.16 -21.53 -1.19
N ALA A 145 5.90 -22.26 -0.11
CA ALA A 145 5.69 -21.65 1.20
C ALA A 145 6.96 -20.90 1.68
N HIS A 146 8.14 -21.41 1.35
CA HIS A 146 9.41 -20.79 1.70
C HIS A 146 9.83 -19.66 0.74
N PHE A 147 9.71 -19.86 -0.57
CA PHE A 147 10.27 -18.94 -1.56
C PHE A 147 9.24 -18.01 -2.23
N ALA A 148 7.95 -18.36 -2.20
CA ALA A 148 6.88 -17.57 -2.81
C ALA A 148 5.52 -17.83 -2.14
N PRO A 149 5.32 -17.43 -0.86
CA PRO A 149 4.17 -17.85 -0.04
C PRO A 149 2.79 -17.44 -0.60
N ALA A 150 2.76 -16.49 -1.53
CA ALA A 150 1.56 -16.13 -2.27
C ALA A 150 1.10 -17.20 -3.29
N LEU A 151 1.99 -18.08 -3.74
CA LEU A 151 1.71 -19.18 -4.68
C LEU A 151 1.27 -20.46 -3.96
N SER A 152 1.73 -20.69 -2.72
CA SER A 152 1.45 -21.92 -1.98
C SER A 152 -0.03 -22.14 -1.66
N ARG A 153 -0.81 -21.05 -1.57
CA ARG A 153 -2.26 -21.07 -1.35
C ARG A 153 -3.08 -21.32 -2.62
N VAL A 154 -2.45 -21.20 -3.78
CA VAL A 154 -3.10 -21.32 -5.09
C VAL A 154 -3.12 -22.76 -5.56
N LEU A 155 -2.10 -23.54 -5.18
CA LEU A 155 -2.08 -24.97 -5.44
C LEU A 155 -3.18 -25.65 -4.62
N GLU A 156 -4.20 -26.15 -5.30
CA GLU A 156 -5.23 -27.01 -4.73
C GLU A 156 -4.61 -28.36 -4.36
N VAL A 157 -4.07 -28.40 -3.15
CA VAL A 157 -3.67 -29.62 -2.51
C VAL A 157 -4.86 -30.10 -1.69
N PRO A 158 -5.45 -31.29 -1.99
CA PRO A 158 -6.54 -31.82 -1.20
C PRO A 158 -6.11 -31.89 0.26
N VAL A 159 -6.97 -31.46 1.19
CA VAL A 159 -6.67 -31.47 2.62
C VAL A 159 -6.51 -32.93 3.05
N ILE A 160 -5.26 -33.38 3.16
CA ILE A 160 -4.98 -34.71 3.69
C ILE A 160 -5.41 -34.72 5.18
N PRO A 161 -6.31 -35.64 5.58
CA PRO A 161 -6.71 -35.83 6.97
C PRO A 161 -5.48 -36.00 7.87
N ALA A 162 -5.51 -35.46 9.09
CA ALA A 162 -4.34 -35.39 9.98
C ALA A 162 -3.64 -36.75 10.16
N MET A 163 -4.40 -37.86 10.15
CA MET A 163 -3.92 -39.23 10.23
C MET A 163 -2.94 -39.65 9.12
N HIS A 164 -2.98 -39.04 7.94
CA HIS A 164 -2.11 -39.37 6.81
C HIS A 164 -0.96 -38.36 6.60
N ARG A 165 -0.84 -37.33 7.46
CA ARG A 165 0.23 -36.33 7.35
C ARG A 165 1.60 -36.85 7.80
N ARG A 166 1.65 -37.67 8.86
CA ARG A 166 2.89 -38.28 9.37
C ARG A 166 3.59 -39.16 8.33
N PRO A 167 2.88 -40.12 7.69
CA PRO A 167 3.48 -40.97 6.65
C PRO A 167 4.02 -40.17 5.46
N LEU A 168 3.35 -39.08 5.05
CA LEU A 168 3.84 -38.22 3.96
C LEU A 168 5.12 -37.48 4.33
N VAL A 169 5.20 -36.92 5.53
CA VAL A 169 6.38 -36.18 6.01
C VAL A 169 7.58 -37.12 6.21
N GLU A 170 7.34 -38.33 6.70
CA GLU A 170 8.37 -39.36 6.88
C GLU A 170 8.86 -39.91 5.53
N SER A 171 7.95 -40.06 4.57
CA SER A 171 8.28 -40.36 3.18
C SER A 171 9.12 -39.23 2.54
N GLU A 172 8.71 -37.95 2.65
CA GLU A 172 9.46 -36.79 2.14
C GLU A 172 10.88 -36.65 2.72
N ARG A 173 11.12 -37.18 3.94
CA ARG A 173 12.45 -37.24 4.57
C ARG A 173 13.29 -38.44 4.13
N GLY A 174 12.79 -39.28 3.22
CA GLY A 174 13.45 -40.52 2.82
C GLY A 174 13.52 -41.58 3.93
N LEU A 175 12.73 -41.43 5.00
CA LEU A 175 12.74 -42.33 6.16
C LEU A 175 11.83 -43.55 6.00
N ILE A 176 10.94 -43.54 5.00
CA ILE A 176 10.22 -44.73 4.56
C ILE A 176 10.84 -45.16 3.23
N THR A 177 11.78 -46.09 3.30
CA THR A 177 12.18 -46.89 2.15
C THR A 177 11.05 -47.88 1.85
N GLU A 178 10.03 -47.46 1.09
CA GLU A 178 8.97 -48.37 0.58
C GLU A 178 9.51 -49.40 -0.44
N PHE A 179 10.83 -49.61 -0.49
CA PHE A 179 11.56 -50.58 -1.33
C PHE A 179 12.48 -51.51 -0.52
N ALA A 180 12.35 -51.60 0.80
CA ALA A 180 13.23 -52.46 1.62
C ALA A 180 12.80 -53.94 1.68
N GLU A 181 11.70 -54.35 1.08
CA GLU A 181 11.23 -55.75 1.15
C GLU A 181 10.77 -56.27 -0.22
N VAL A 182 11.68 -56.42 -1.18
CA VAL A 182 11.52 -57.39 -2.29
C VAL A 182 12.89 -57.92 -2.74
N GLU A 183 13.71 -58.43 -1.83
CA GLU A 183 14.75 -59.43 -2.16
C GLU A 183 14.92 -60.35 -0.95
N GLY A 184 14.23 -61.50 -0.98
CA GLY A 184 14.33 -62.48 0.10
C GLY A 184 13.25 -63.56 0.10
N GLU A 185 13.07 -64.26 -1.02
CA GLU A 185 12.78 -65.71 -1.09
C GLU A 185 13.21 -66.27 -2.44
#